data_AF-A0A3N4SM81-F1
#
_entry.id   AF-A0A3N4SM81-F1
#
_cell.length_a   1.000
_cell.length_b   1.000
_cell.length_c   1.000
_cell.angle_alpha   90.00
_cell.angle_beta   90.00
_cell.angle_gamma   90.00
#
_symmetry.space_group_name_H-M   'P 1'
#
loop_
_entity.id
_entity.type
_entity.pdbx_description
1 polymer ?
#
loop_
_entity_poly.entity_id
_entity_poly.type
_entity_poly.pdbx_seq_one_letter_code
_entity_poly.pdbx_strand_id
1 'polypeptide(L)'
;MWGYMRKLAIGAALSGALALAGIAAPAASAATSTPDLKFTGVTVNNGKAIVVGTTKTVSVPVTYTLTRPVDVNIDGDTTFAGVILYRGTLKSLQNMVGPDDVPTCTTTATTDTTVTASCTEKIVIDPQGDLSEAADATTWKAGGLYSYTDGTSSDDFLSFNSGTAVWGNLGTAKLQRAAKLTADASPEPVAKGRTITVKGKLTRADWNAAAYKGYSGQQAVLQFRPASSTTYTTVKTITSGTGGALSTTVKASKSGYYRYVFAGTATTAATKAAGDYIKVN
;
A
#
# COMPACT_ATOMS: atom_id res chain seq x y z
N MET A 1 -50.55 -36.04 19.30
CA MET A 1 -51.38 -36.36 20.47
C MET A 1 -50.58 -36.06 21.73
N TRP A 2 -51.22 -35.30 22.61
CA TRP A 2 -50.84 -34.90 23.96
C TRP A 2 -50.68 -36.12 24.89
N GLY A 3 -49.75 -36.08 25.85
CA GLY A 3 -49.78 -36.96 27.02
C GLY A 3 -48.43 -37.07 27.72
N TYR A 4 -48.09 -36.12 28.58
CA TYR A 4 -48.20 -36.20 30.06
C TYR A 4 -47.05 -36.94 30.75
N MET A 5 -46.33 -36.15 31.56
CA MET A 5 -45.33 -36.54 32.56
C MET A 5 -45.85 -37.59 33.55
N ARG A 6 -44.96 -38.49 33.98
CA ARG A 6 -45.02 -39.09 35.31
C ARG A 6 -43.70 -38.84 36.05
N LYS A 7 -43.79 -38.00 37.09
CA LYS A 7 -42.78 -37.81 38.11
C LYS A 7 -42.66 -39.11 38.92
N LEU A 8 -41.46 -39.67 39.02
CA LEU A 8 -41.11 -40.63 40.05
C LEU A 8 -40.25 -39.90 41.09
N ALA A 9 -40.75 -39.91 42.32
CA ALA A 9 -40.02 -39.47 43.51
C ALA A 9 -39.01 -40.56 43.88
N ILE A 10 -37.73 -40.19 44.05
CA ILE A 10 -36.72 -41.05 44.65
C ILE A 10 -36.40 -40.46 46.02
N GLY A 11 -36.77 -41.20 47.06
CA GLY A 11 -36.44 -40.89 48.45
C GLY A 11 -35.08 -41.48 48.85
N ALA A 12 -34.34 -40.65 49.58
CA ALA A 12 -33.37 -40.94 50.65
C ALA A 12 -32.18 -41.88 50.38
N ALA A 13 -31.04 -41.23 50.19
CA ALA A 13 -29.85 -41.28 51.05
C ALA A 13 -29.30 -42.66 51.47
N LEU A 14 -28.17 -43.01 50.86
CA LEU A 14 -27.08 -43.73 51.52
C LEU A 14 -25.81 -42.89 51.38
N SER A 15 -25.35 -42.41 52.53
CA SER A 15 -24.13 -41.65 52.74
C SER A 15 -22.92 -42.48 52.33
N GLY A 16 -22.20 -42.01 51.32
CA GLY A 16 -20.90 -42.52 50.92
C GLY A 16 -20.07 -41.36 50.42
N ALA A 17 -19.31 -40.74 51.32
CA ALA A 17 -18.37 -39.69 50.99
C ALA A 17 -17.20 -40.31 50.20
N LEU A 18 -17.27 -40.23 48.87
CA LEU A 18 -16.08 -40.27 48.03
C LEU A 18 -15.72 -38.83 47.69
N ALA A 19 -14.73 -38.30 48.42
CA ALA A 19 -14.07 -37.04 48.06
C ALA A 19 -13.28 -37.27 46.75
N LEU A 20 -13.96 -37.17 45.61
CA LEU A 20 -13.25 -36.70 44.42
C LEU A 20 -12.96 -35.23 44.67
N ALA A 21 -11.69 -34.93 44.92
CA ALA A 21 -11.14 -33.62 44.65
C ALA A 21 -11.23 -33.37 43.14
N GLY A 22 -12.45 -33.12 42.67
CA GLY A 22 -12.70 -32.53 41.37
C GLY A 22 -12.24 -31.09 41.48
N ILE A 23 -10.96 -30.85 41.16
CA ILE A 23 -10.56 -29.56 40.65
C ILE A 23 -11.31 -29.45 39.33
N ALA A 24 -12.55 -28.97 39.39
CA ALA A 24 -13.14 -28.27 38.27
C ALA A 24 -12.26 -27.05 38.08
N ALA A 25 -11.16 -27.23 37.35
CA ALA A 25 -10.54 -26.12 36.68
C ALA A 25 -11.69 -25.42 35.96
N PRO A 26 -11.88 -24.10 36.12
CA PRO A 26 -12.74 -23.39 35.20
C PRO A 26 -12.27 -23.84 33.83
N ALA A 27 -13.19 -24.34 32.99
CA ALA A 27 -12.93 -24.33 31.57
C ALA A 27 -12.69 -22.86 31.27
N ALA A 28 -11.40 -22.48 31.23
CA ALA A 28 -11.00 -21.17 30.80
C ALA A 28 -11.49 -21.14 29.37
N SER A 29 -12.66 -20.53 29.17
CA SER A 29 -13.00 -19.94 27.90
C SER A 29 -11.86 -18.96 27.67
N ALA A 30 -10.82 -19.41 26.96
CA ALA A 30 -9.75 -18.57 26.51
C ALA A 30 -10.40 -17.62 25.51
N ALA A 31 -11.05 -16.58 26.02
CA ALA A 31 -10.98 -15.30 25.36
C ALA A 31 -9.49 -15.01 25.29
N THR A 32 -8.88 -15.34 24.15
CA THR A 32 -7.55 -14.88 23.77
C THR A 32 -7.63 -13.36 23.84
N SER A 33 -7.26 -12.81 25.00
CA SER A 33 -7.25 -11.37 25.22
C SER A 33 -6.32 -10.79 24.18
N THR A 34 -6.83 -9.92 23.32
CA THR A 34 -6.03 -9.19 22.35
C THR A 34 -4.83 -8.57 23.08
N PRO A 35 -3.59 -8.90 22.71
CA PRO A 35 -2.42 -8.36 23.40
C PRO A 35 -2.36 -6.85 23.20
N ASP A 36 -1.92 -6.11 24.22
CA ASP A 36 -1.76 -4.66 24.13
C ASP A 36 -0.48 -4.31 23.36
N LEU A 37 -0.58 -4.31 22.03
CA LEU A 37 0.52 -3.89 21.17
C LEU A 37 0.45 -2.41 20.87
N LYS A 38 1.61 -1.75 20.94
CA LYS A 38 1.76 -0.34 20.59
C LYS A 38 2.74 -0.17 19.45
N PHE A 39 2.24 0.40 18.37
CA PHE A 39 3.01 0.75 17.18
C PHE A 39 3.23 2.27 17.15
N THR A 40 4.47 2.71 17.01
CA THR A 40 4.83 4.13 16.97
C THR A 40 5.87 4.42 15.90
N GLY A 41 6.01 5.70 15.51
CA GLY A 41 7.03 6.13 14.54
C GLY A 41 6.87 5.52 13.14
N VAL A 42 5.65 5.10 12.76
CA VAL A 42 5.39 4.43 11.49
C VAL A 42 5.72 5.35 10.32
N THR A 43 6.70 4.94 9.53
CA THR A 43 7.13 5.64 8.32
C THR A 43 7.02 4.71 7.13
N VAL A 44 6.13 5.06 6.20
CA VAL A 44 5.90 4.27 4.97
C VAL A 44 6.65 4.93 3.82
N ASN A 45 7.42 4.13 3.08
CA ASN A 45 8.17 4.55 1.88
C ASN A 45 9.04 5.80 2.11
N ASN A 46 9.65 5.93 3.30
CA ASN A 46 10.44 7.11 3.69
C ASN A 46 9.65 8.44 3.57
N GLY A 47 8.32 8.40 3.77
CA GLY A 47 7.43 9.55 3.62
C GLY A 47 7.14 9.96 2.17
N LYS A 48 7.66 9.24 1.18
CA LYS A 48 7.42 9.52 -0.24
C LYS A 48 6.14 8.85 -0.73
N ALA A 49 5.50 9.46 -1.72
CA ALA A 49 4.37 8.85 -2.39
C ALA A 49 4.79 7.52 -3.05
N ILE A 50 3.91 6.52 -2.94
CA ILE A 50 4.03 5.23 -3.60
C ILE A 50 3.48 5.39 -5.01
N VAL A 51 4.30 5.11 -6.02
CA VAL A 51 3.93 5.29 -7.43
C VAL A 51 3.80 3.93 -8.09
N VAL A 52 2.58 3.55 -8.48
CA VAL A 52 2.30 2.21 -9.01
C VAL A 52 1.91 2.27 -10.48
N GLY A 53 2.57 1.42 -11.28
CA GLY A 53 2.28 1.20 -12.70
C GLY A 53 1.11 0.23 -12.89
N THR A 54 1.10 -0.52 -13.99
CA THR A 54 -0.01 -1.44 -14.33
C THR A 54 0.35 -2.92 -14.23
N THR A 55 1.63 -3.28 -14.18
CA THR A 55 2.06 -4.69 -14.26
C THR A 55 3.16 -5.09 -13.28
N LYS A 56 4.09 -4.18 -12.95
CA LYS A 56 5.19 -4.47 -12.04
C LYS A 56 4.74 -4.24 -10.60
N THR A 57 5.02 -5.21 -9.73
CA THR A 57 4.88 -5.05 -8.29
C THR A 57 5.80 -3.95 -7.77
N VAL A 58 5.33 -3.22 -6.76
CA VAL A 58 6.08 -2.16 -6.10
C VAL A 58 6.27 -2.55 -4.64
N SER A 59 7.51 -2.74 -4.23
CA SER A 59 7.86 -3.02 -2.83
C SER A 59 8.31 -1.73 -2.16
N VAL A 60 7.68 -1.36 -1.04
CA VAL A 60 8.00 -0.16 -0.28
C VAL A 60 8.45 -0.49 1.14
N PRO A 61 9.54 0.13 1.63
CA PRO A 61 9.99 -0.09 2.99
C PRO A 61 9.05 0.57 3.99
N VAL A 62 8.83 -0.08 5.12
CA VAL A 62 8.14 0.48 6.29
C VAL A 62 9.05 0.33 7.50
N THR A 63 9.14 1.38 8.31
CA THR A 63 9.87 1.37 9.58
C THR A 63 8.94 1.81 10.70
N TYR A 64 9.09 1.21 11.88
CA TYR A 64 8.28 1.52 13.06
C TYR A 64 8.93 0.99 14.34
N THR A 65 8.43 1.46 15.47
CA THR A 65 8.75 0.91 16.80
C THR A 65 7.56 0.12 17.31
N LEU A 66 7.79 -1.12 17.71
CA LEU A 66 6.80 -2.00 18.32
C LEU A 66 7.12 -2.19 19.80
N THR A 67 6.15 -1.91 20.66
CA THR A 67 6.18 -2.27 22.07
C THR A 67 5.12 -3.34 22.32
N ARG A 68 5.51 -4.42 22.99
CA ARG A 68 4.64 -5.55 23.33
C ARG A 68 4.85 -5.98 24.79
N PRO A 69 3.88 -6.67 25.42
CA PRO A 69 4.10 -7.36 26.69
C PRO A 69 5.21 -8.43 26.58
N VAL A 70 5.93 -8.71 27.68
CA VAL A 70 7.06 -9.68 27.65
C VAL A 70 6.64 -11.12 27.32
N ASP A 71 5.41 -11.46 27.65
CA ASP A 71 4.80 -12.79 27.51
C ASP A 71 4.20 -13.04 26.13
N VAL A 72 4.01 -11.98 25.34
CA VAL A 72 3.51 -12.09 23.96
C VAL A 72 4.66 -12.44 23.05
N ASN A 73 4.71 -13.66 22.53
CA ASN A 73 5.66 -14.04 21.47
C ASN A 73 5.17 -13.59 20.07
N ILE A 74 6.10 -13.24 19.19
CA ILE A 74 5.85 -12.93 17.77
C ILE A 74 6.93 -13.69 17.01
N ASP A 75 6.58 -14.89 16.54
CA ASP A 75 7.51 -15.82 15.90
C ASP A 75 7.45 -15.80 14.37
N GLY A 76 6.36 -15.28 13.79
CA GLY A 76 6.11 -15.32 12.36
C GLY A 76 5.50 -16.63 11.87
N ASP A 77 5.35 -17.63 12.74
CA ASP A 77 4.83 -18.96 12.42
C ASP A 77 3.36 -19.09 12.84
N THR A 78 3.10 -18.85 14.13
CA THR A 78 1.76 -18.91 14.73
C THR A 78 1.26 -17.53 15.14
N THR A 79 2.17 -16.56 15.22
CA THR A 79 1.88 -15.18 15.62
C THR A 79 2.60 -14.22 14.71
N PHE A 80 1.92 -13.16 14.30
CA PHE A 80 2.45 -12.15 13.41
C PHE A 80 2.09 -10.76 13.92
N ALA A 81 3.03 -9.81 13.83
CA ALA A 81 2.73 -8.41 14.01
C ALA A 81 3.50 -7.54 13.01
N GLY A 82 2.79 -6.64 12.34
CA GLY A 82 3.35 -5.80 11.27
C GLY A 82 2.53 -4.55 11.04
N VAL A 83 2.89 -3.76 10.02
CA VAL A 83 2.11 -2.60 9.59
C VAL A 83 1.39 -2.91 8.28
N ILE A 84 0.11 -2.55 8.22
CA ILE A 84 -0.71 -2.61 7.01
C ILE A 84 -1.03 -1.21 6.52
N LEU A 85 -1.35 -1.09 5.23
CA LEU A 85 -2.04 0.08 4.68
C LEU A 85 -3.49 -0.29 4.41
N TYR A 86 -4.42 0.59 4.77
CA TYR A 86 -5.83 0.37 4.50
C TYR A 86 -6.56 1.64 4.06
N ARG A 87 -7.69 1.42 3.38
CA ARG A 87 -8.66 2.43 2.99
C ARG A 87 -9.96 2.30 3.77
N GLY A 88 -10.68 3.41 3.90
CA GLY A 88 -11.93 3.48 4.66
C GLY A 88 -11.68 3.62 6.16
N THR A 89 -12.45 2.88 6.95
CA THR A 89 -12.31 2.83 8.41
C THR A 89 -12.14 1.39 8.85
N LEU A 90 -11.59 1.13 10.04
CA LEU A 90 -11.48 -0.25 10.53
C LEU A 90 -12.85 -0.94 10.71
N LYS A 91 -13.95 -0.18 10.83
CA LYS A 91 -15.33 -0.71 10.85
C LYS A 91 -15.88 -1.06 9.46
N SER A 92 -15.30 -0.49 8.41
CA SER A 92 -15.74 -0.63 7.02
C SER A 92 -14.50 -0.47 6.14
N LEU A 93 -13.70 -1.53 6.11
CA LEU A 93 -12.49 -1.60 5.28
C LEU A 93 -12.90 -1.63 3.82
N GLN A 94 -12.28 -0.76 3.02
CA GLN A 94 -12.52 -0.72 1.58
C GLN A 94 -11.45 -1.50 0.80
N ASN A 95 -10.21 -1.41 1.26
CA ASN A 95 -9.07 -2.11 0.69
C ASN A 95 -7.96 -2.18 1.74
N MET A 96 -7.08 -3.16 1.65
CA MET A 96 -5.98 -3.39 2.57
C MET A 96 -4.82 -4.09 1.88
N VAL A 97 -3.60 -3.64 2.13
CA VAL A 97 -2.36 -4.31 1.75
C VAL A 97 -1.47 -4.44 2.96
N GLY A 98 -0.71 -5.53 3.05
CA GLY A 98 0.19 -5.83 4.16
C GLY A 98 1.55 -6.31 3.66
N PRO A 99 2.44 -6.66 4.58
CA PRO A 99 3.70 -7.30 4.23
C PRO A 99 3.45 -8.78 3.90
N ASP A 100 4.21 -9.28 2.92
CA ASP A 100 4.21 -10.71 2.55
C ASP A 100 5.16 -11.53 3.43
N ASP A 101 6.16 -10.87 4.01
CA ASP A 101 7.21 -11.46 4.83
C ASP A 101 7.10 -11.00 6.28
N VAL A 102 7.62 -11.83 7.19
CA VAL A 102 7.71 -11.49 8.62
C VAL A 102 8.63 -10.27 8.82
N PRO A 103 8.21 -9.26 9.61
CA PRO A 103 9.04 -8.09 9.89
C PRO A 103 10.34 -8.43 10.60
N THR A 104 11.41 -7.71 10.26
CA THR A 104 12.69 -7.81 10.97
C THR A 104 12.71 -6.79 12.11
N CYS A 105 12.67 -7.28 13.34
CA CYS A 105 12.67 -6.46 14.55
C CYS A 105 13.95 -6.67 15.39
N THR A 106 14.55 -5.57 15.85
CA THR A 106 15.69 -5.59 16.78
C THR A 106 15.26 -5.01 18.13
N THR A 107 15.39 -5.78 19.21
CA THR A 107 15.10 -5.30 20.57
C THR A 107 15.97 -4.11 20.92
N THR A 108 15.35 -3.03 21.36
CA THR A 108 16.02 -1.80 21.78
C THR A 108 15.92 -1.58 23.29
N ALA A 109 14.88 -2.11 23.94
CA ALA A 109 14.73 -2.05 25.39
C ALA A 109 13.85 -3.19 25.91
N THR A 110 14.13 -3.63 27.12
CA THR A 110 13.32 -4.59 27.87
C THR A 110 13.10 -4.06 29.28
N THR A 111 11.88 -4.18 29.77
CA THR A 111 11.48 -3.95 31.17
C THR A 111 10.86 -5.23 31.72
N ASP A 112 10.48 -5.24 33.00
CA ASP A 112 9.80 -6.38 33.62
C ASP A 112 8.46 -6.73 32.96
N THR A 113 7.84 -5.79 32.24
CA THR A 113 6.48 -5.94 31.68
C THR A 113 6.40 -5.76 30.17
N THR A 114 7.40 -5.15 29.53
CA THR A 114 7.37 -4.88 28.09
C THR A 114 8.71 -5.08 27.39
N VAL A 115 8.65 -5.45 26.12
CA VAL A 115 9.76 -5.46 25.16
C VAL A 115 9.47 -4.42 24.08
N THR A 116 10.44 -3.55 23.81
CA THR A 116 10.39 -2.58 22.72
C THR A 116 11.43 -2.93 21.66
N ALA A 117 11.03 -2.90 20.39
CA ALA A 117 11.88 -3.22 19.25
C ALA A 117 11.73 -2.19 18.13
N SER A 118 12.82 -1.94 17.41
CA SER A 118 12.80 -1.24 16.14
C SER A 118 12.58 -2.26 15.03
N CYS A 119 11.53 -2.08 14.23
CA CYS A 119 11.10 -3.01 13.21
C CYS A 119 11.18 -2.39 11.81
N THR A 120 11.49 -3.24 10.84
CA THR A 120 11.49 -2.94 9.41
C THR A 120 10.79 -4.05 8.65
N GLU A 121 9.98 -3.67 7.67
CA GLU A 121 9.27 -4.60 6.80
C GLU A 121 9.11 -4.00 5.40
N LYS A 122 8.53 -4.77 4.48
CA LYS A 122 8.19 -4.31 3.14
C LYS A 122 6.73 -4.62 2.84
N ILE A 123 6.01 -3.63 2.36
CA ILE A 123 4.68 -3.82 1.77
C ILE A 123 4.87 -3.95 0.27
N VAL A 124 4.41 -5.06 -0.29
CA VAL A 124 4.40 -5.30 -1.73
C VAL A 124 3.01 -4.96 -2.27
N ILE A 125 2.97 -4.21 -3.36
CA ILE A 125 1.73 -3.82 -4.02
C ILE A 125 1.77 -4.35 -5.44
N ASP A 126 0.93 -5.33 -5.73
CA ASP A 126 0.62 -5.79 -7.09
C ASP A 126 -0.51 -4.93 -7.68
N PRO A 127 -0.23 -4.15 -8.75
CA PRO A 127 -1.28 -3.37 -9.41
C PRO A 127 -2.45 -4.17 -9.96
N GLN A 128 -2.32 -5.49 -10.17
CA GLN A 128 -3.41 -6.32 -10.70
C GLN A 128 -4.15 -7.10 -9.61
N GLY A 129 -3.48 -7.43 -8.52
CA GLY A 129 -4.08 -8.13 -7.37
C GLY A 129 -4.70 -7.18 -6.35
N ASP A 130 -4.00 -6.09 -6.01
CA ASP A 130 -4.35 -5.24 -4.87
C ASP A 130 -5.12 -3.97 -5.25
N LEU A 131 -4.96 -3.51 -6.49
CA LEU A 131 -5.51 -2.23 -6.96
C LEU A 131 -6.60 -2.51 -8.00
N SER A 132 -7.86 -2.37 -7.58
CA SER A 132 -9.03 -2.71 -8.40
C SER A 132 -9.89 -1.49 -8.77
N GLU A 133 -9.58 -0.32 -8.22
CA GLU A 133 -10.39 0.88 -8.41
C GLU A 133 -9.59 2.15 -8.77
N ALA A 134 -10.29 3.11 -9.39
CA ALA A 134 -9.80 4.49 -9.50
C ALA A 134 -9.56 5.14 -8.13
N ALA A 135 -10.36 4.77 -7.13
CA ALA A 135 -10.30 5.31 -5.79
C ALA A 135 -9.05 4.89 -5.00
N ASP A 136 -8.33 3.84 -5.43
CA ASP A 136 -7.11 3.39 -4.76
C ASP A 136 -5.96 4.40 -4.89
N ALA A 137 -6.02 5.29 -5.89
CA ALA A 137 -5.06 6.37 -6.09
C ALA A 137 -5.35 7.54 -5.14
N THR A 138 -5.15 7.32 -3.84
CA THR A 138 -5.51 8.23 -2.75
C THR A 138 -4.50 8.17 -1.61
N THR A 139 -4.80 8.84 -0.50
CA THR A 139 -4.08 8.68 0.76
C THR A 139 -4.65 7.49 1.54
N TRP A 140 -3.80 6.50 1.79
CA TRP A 140 -4.07 5.33 2.60
C TRP A 140 -3.65 5.59 4.05
N LYS A 141 -4.28 4.90 5.00
CA LYS A 141 -3.95 4.96 6.43
C LYS A 141 -3.04 3.80 6.79
N ALA A 142 -2.09 4.03 7.69
CA ALA A 142 -1.31 2.95 8.30
C ALA A 142 -2.05 2.40 9.52
N GLY A 143 -2.00 1.08 9.69
CA GLY A 143 -2.50 0.38 10.87
C GLY A 143 -1.50 -0.68 11.35
N GLY A 144 -1.45 -0.93 12.64
CA GLY A 144 -0.68 -2.02 13.23
C GLY A 144 -1.57 -3.24 13.21
N LEU A 145 -1.08 -4.35 12.69
CA LEU A 145 -1.78 -5.63 12.65
C LEU A 145 -1.12 -6.56 13.66
N TYR A 146 -1.94 -7.28 14.42
CA TYR A 146 -1.55 -8.51 15.09
C TYR A 146 -2.46 -9.63 14.61
N SER A 147 -1.89 -10.80 14.36
CA SER A 147 -2.66 -12.00 14.08
C SER A 147 -2.06 -13.20 14.79
N TYR A 148 -2.90 -14.15 15.15
CA TYR A 148 -2.49 -15.45 15.64
C TYR A 148 -3.25 -16.56 14.92
N THR A 149 -2.64 -17.73 14.88
CA THR A 149 -3.21 -18.97 14.40
C THR A 149 -2.86 -20.08 15.39
N ASP A 150 -3.85 -20.86 15.79
CA ASP A 150 -3.73 -22.04 16.63
C ASP A 150 -4.57 -23.16 16.02
N GLY A 151 -4.09 -24.39 16.14
CA GLY A 151 -4.78 -25.49 15.50
C GLY A 151 -4.16 -26.84 15.78
N THR A 152 -4.88 -27.86 15.39
CA THR A 152 -4.42 -29.24 15.45
C THR A 152 -4.92 -29.94 14.20
N SER A 153 -4.01 -30.62 13.50
CA SER A 153 -4.33 -31.33 12.27
C SER A 153 -3.82 -32.77 12.33
N SER A 154 -4.64 -33.70 11.85
CA SER A 154 -4.32 -35.08 11.50
C SER A 154 -5.08 -35.46 10.21
N ASP A 155 -4.90 -36.69 9.72
CA ASP A 155 -5.59 -37.17 8.52
C ASP A 155 -7.13 -37.15 8.66
N ASP A 156 -7.64 -37.30 9.88
CA ASP A 156 -9.08 -37.39 10.19
C ASP A 156 -9.62 -36.19 11.01
N PHE A 157 -8.76 -35.25 11.43
CA PHE A 157 -9.16 -34.12 12.26
C PHE A 157 -8.45 -32.83 11.88
N LEU A 158 -9.20 -31.75 11.70
CA LEU A 158 -8.65 -30.41 11.48
C LEU A 158 -9.39 -29.41 12.36
N SER A 159 -8.65 -28.79 13.28
CA SER A 159 -9.09 -27.63 14.05
C SER A 159 -8.19 -26.46 13.72
N PHE A 160 -8.80 -25.32 13.40
CA PHE A 160 -8.13 -24.08 13.11
C PHE A 160 -8.88 -22.94 13.81
N ASN A 161 -8.15 -22.19 14.61
CA ASN A 161 -8.60 -20.97 15.25
C ASN A 161 -7.60 -19.87 14.88
N SER A 162 -8.14 -18.68 14.69
CA SER A 162 -7.34 -17.52 14.33
C SER A 162 -8.05 -16.26 14.76
N GLY A 163 -7.26 -15.23 15.02
CA GLY A 163 -7.77 -13.93 15.38
C GLY A 163 -6.86 -12.83 14.88
N THR A 164 -7.46 -11.67 14.65
CA THR A 164 -6.73 -10.47 14.23
C THR A 164 -7.14 -9.27 15.07
N ALA A 165 -6.19 -8.39 15.33
CA ALA A 165 -6.40 -7.10 15.95
C ALA A 165 -5.70 -6.03 15.14
N VAL A 166 -6.36 -4.88 14.95
CA VAL A 166 -5.82 -3.78 14.16
C VAL A 166 -5.93 -2.47 14.93
N TRP A 167 -4.80 -1.78 15.07
CA TRP A 167 -4.72 -0.43 15.64
C TRP A 167 -4.56 0.60 14.53
N GLY A 168 -5.54 1.50 14.39
CA GLY A 168 -5.56 2.49 13.32
C GLY A 168 -4.83 3.80 13.65
N ASN A 169 -4.92 4.77 12.73
CA ASN A 169 -4.39 6.13 12.88
C ASN A 169 -2.88 6.22 13.19
N LEU A 170 -2.09 5.31 12.62
CA LEU A 170 -0.64 5.29 12.86
C LEU A 170 0.16 6.14 11.87
N GLY A 171 -0.51 6.77 10.92
CA GLY A 171 0.10 7.55 9.86
C GLY A 171 -0.65 7.38 8.55
N THR A 172 -0.07 7.92 7.48
CA THR A 172 -0.67 7.84 6.15
C THR A 172 0.40 7.65 5.08
N ALA A 173 0.02 6.98 3.99
CA ALA A 173 0.85 6.83 2.80
C ALA A 173 0.06 7.27 1.56
N LYS A 174 0.67 8.10 0.72
CA LYS A 174 0.02 8.55 -0.52
C LYS A 174 0.31 7.57 -1.64
N LEU A 175 -0.72 6.99 -2.25
CA LEU A 175 -0.61 6.10 -3.40
C LEU A 175 -1.03 6.85 -4.67
N GLN A 176 -0.20 6.80 -5.70
CA GLN A 176 -0.42 7.50 -6.96
C GLN A 176 -0.26 6.57 -8.16
N ARG A 177 -1.05 6.83 -9.20
CA ARG A 177 -0.88 6.22 -10.52
C ARG A 177 0.40 6.74 -11.18
N ALA A 178 1.19 5.84 -11.74
CA ALA A 178 2.32 6.22 -12.56
C ALA A 178 1.87 6.93 -13.84
N ALA A 179 2.53 8.02 -14.23
CA ALA A 179 2.34 8.68 -15.51
C ALA A 179 3.48 8.35 -16.50
N LYS A 180 3.16 8.32 -17.78
CA LYS A 180 4.12 8.26 -18.90
C LYS A 180 3.92 9.48 -19.78
N LEU A 181 5.03 9.99 -20.31
CA LEU A 181 5.05 11.20 -21.11
C LEU A 181 6.08 11.06 -22.23
N THR A 182 5.70 11.44 -23.45
CA THR A 182 6.57 11.43 -24.63
C THR A 182 6.71 12.83 -25.22
N ALA A 183 7.77 13.03 -25.99
CA ALA A 183 8.01 14.22 -26.81
C ALA A 183 8.61 13.78 -28.14
N ASP A 184 8.21 14.43 -29.22
CA ASP A 184 8.65 14.20 -30.60
C ASP A 184 8.53 15.53 -31.35
N ALA A 185 9.66 16.10 -31.77
CA ALA A 185 9.78 17.42 -32.37
C ALA A 185 10.14 17.27 -33.86
N SER A 186 9.44 18.00 -34.73
CA SER A 186 9.65 17.93 -36.18
C SER A 186 9.24 19.24 -36.89
N PRO A 187 9.75 19.53 -38.10
CA PRO A 187 10.73 18.75 -38.88
C PRO A 187 12.15 18.86 -38.32
N GLU A 188 12.98 17.88 -38.66
CA GLU A 188 14.42 17.87 -38.42
C GLU A 188 15.15 17.35 -39.68
N PRO A 189 16.24 17.99 -40.14
CA PRO A 189 16.76 19.27 -39.67
C PRO A 189 15.86 20.45 -40.05
N VAL A 190 16.03 21.59 -39.38
CA VAL A 190 15.21 22.79 -39.61
C VAL A 190 16.08 24.04 -39.70
N ALA A 191 15.76 24.97 -40.61
CA ALA A 191 16.47 26.24 -40.68
C ALA A 191 16.15 27.12 -39.46
N LYS A 192 17.15 27.88 -38.98
CA LYS A 192 16.97 28.82 -37.86
C LYS A 192 15.77 29.76 -38.06
N GLY A 193 14.99 29.95 -37.00
CA GLY A 193 13.80 30.81 -36.98
C GLY A 193 12.55 30.19 -37.62
N ARG A 194 12.63 28.98 -38.17
CA ARG A 194 11.45 28.26 -38.66
C ARG A 194 10.69 27.60 -37.53
N THR A 195 9.41 27.34 -37.81
CA THR A 195 8.50 26.71 -36.85
C THR A 195 8.73 25.21 -36.84
N ILE A 196 8.83 24.63 -35.65
CA ILE A 196 8.72 23.20 -35.42
C ILE A 196 7.44 22.91 -34.64
N THR A 197 6.94 21.69 -34.77
CA THR A 197 5.85 21.12 -33.97
C THR A 197 6.45 20.11 -33.01
N VAL A 198 6.13 20.23 -31.73
CA VAL A 198 6.46 19.24 -30.71
C VAL A 198 5.19 18.51 -30.31
N LYS A 199 5.08 17.25 -30.69
CA LYS A 199 4.00 16.35 -30.31
C LYS A 199 4.41 15.53 -29.09
N GLY A 200 3.43 14.98 -28.39
CA GLY A 200 3.64 14.14 -27.23
C GLY A 200 2.33 13.48 -26.79
N LYS A 201 2.42 12.61 -25.79
CA LYS A 201 1.27 11.96 -25.19
C LYS A 201 1.47 11.79 -23.69
N LEU A 202 0.54 12.31 -22.89
CA LEU A 202 0.46 12.08 -21.45
C LEU A 202 -0.51 10.94 -21.17
N THR A 203 -0.04 9.86 -20.58
CA THR A 203 -0.88 8.75 -20.14
C THR A 203 -0.64 8.46 -18.66
N ARG A 204 -1.61 7.81 -18.01
CA ARG A 204 -1.48 7.32 -16.62
C ARG A 204 -1.94 5.89 -16.51
N ALA A 205 -1.45 5.21 -15.48
CA ALA A 205 -1.85 3.85 -15.14
C ALA A 205 -3.36 3.77 -14.93
N ASP A 206 -3.96 2.74 -15.50
CA ASP A 206 -5.32 2.32 -15.26
C ASP A 206 -5.33 0.85 -14.82
N TRP A 207 -5.48 0.64 -13.51
CA TRP A 207 -5.36 -0.69 -12.89
C TRP A 207 -6.50 -1.62 -13.33
N ASN A 208 -7.73 -1.11 -13.42
CA ASN A 208 -8.90 -1.87 -13.90
C ASN A 208 -8.71 -2.39 -15.34
N ALA A 209 -8.02 -1.62 -16.19
CA ALA A 209 -7.75 -2.00 -17.57
C ALA A 209 -6.36 -2.64 -17.76
N ALA A 210 -5.59 -2.80 -16.69
CA ALA A 210 -4.18 -3.20 -16.70
C ALA A 210 -3.32 -2.45 -17.74
N ALA A 211 -3.66 -1.19 -18.05
CA ALA A 211 -3.12 -0.47 -19.19
C ALA A 211 -2.91 1.03 -18.92
N TYR A 212 -2.08 1.69 -19.74
CA TYR A 212 -1.95 3.14 -19.68
C TYR A 212 -2.98 3.81 -20.58
N LYS A 213 -3.81 4.69 -19.99
CA LYS A 213 -4.84 5.45 -20.70
C LYS A 213 -4.46 6.93 -20.80
N GLY A 214 -4.97 7.58 -21.84
CA GLY A 214 -4.76 9.01 -22.07
C GLY A 214 -5.23 9.86 -20.90
N TYR A 215 -4.38 10.76 -20.40
CA TYR A 215 -4.73 11.65 -19.31
C TYR A 215 -4.99 13.06 -19.84
N SER A 216 -6.25 13.33 -20.15
CA SER A 216 -6.71 14.57 -20.79
C SER A 216 -6.95 15.70 -19.77
N GLY A 217 -6.97 16.95 -20.23
CA GLY A 217 -7.27 18.13 -19.42
C GLY A 217 -6.18 18.53 -18.43
N GLN A 218 -4.96 17.99 -18.57
CA GLN A 218 -3.86 18.21 -17.64
C GLN A 218 -2.85 19.21 -18.20
N GLN A 219 -2.34 20.10 -17.35
CA GLN A 219 -1.26 20.99 -17.74
C GLN A 219 0.06 20.22 -17.90
N ALA A 220 0.73 20.44 -19.02
CA ALA A 220 2.09 19.99 -19.28
C ALA A 220 2.94 21.16 -19.79
N VAL A 221 4.22 21.16 -19.42
CA VAL A 221 5.16 22.21 -19.75
C VAL A 221 6.14 21.69 -20.79
N LEU A 222 6.22 22.35 -21.93
CA LEU A 222 7.29 22.14 -22.90
C LEU A 222 8.53 22.91 -22.44
N GLN A 223 9.64 22.17 -22.34
CA GLN A 223 10.95 22.71 -22.01
C GLN A 223 11.93 22.50 -23.16
N PHE A 224 12.92 23.39 -23.25
CA PHE A 224 14.03 23.29 -24.19
C PHE A 224 15.36 23.37 -23.43
N ARG A 225 16.38 22.64 -23.89
CA ARG A 225 17.77 22.92 -23.55
C ARG A 225 18.63 22.97 -24.81
N PRO A 226 19.59 23.90 -24.93
CA PRO A 226 20.62 23.83 -25.98
C PRO A 226 21.44 22.53 -25.88
N ALA A 227 21.97 22.05 -27.00
CA ALA A 227 22.83 20.86 -27.04
C ALA A 227 24.09 21.01 -26.15
N SER A 228 24.60 22.23 -26.04
CA SER A 228 25.76 22.58 -25.21
C SER A 228 25.44 22.76 -23.71
N SER A 229 24.21 22.48 -23.27
CA SER A 229 23.77 22.65 -21.89
C SER A 229 23.00 21.44 -21.38
N THR A 230 23.02 21.24 -20.07
CA THR A 230 22.17 20.27 -19.35
C THR A 230 20.93 20.92 -18.74
N THR A 231 20.84 22.24 -18.74
CA THR A 231 19.78 23.01 -18.09
C THR A 231 18.61 23.23 -19.05
N TYR A 232 17.42 22.78 -18.63
CA TYR A 232 16.17 23.01 -19.34
C TYR A 232 15.50 24.31 -18.90
N THR A 233 14.97 25.07 -19.85
CA THR A 233 14.11 26.22 -19.61
C THR A 233 12.72 25.96 -20.15
N THR A 234 11.70 26.47 -19.46
CA THR A 234 10.32 26.42 -19.93
C THR A 234 10.14 27.33 -21.13
N VAL A 235 9.57 26.80 -22.21
CA VAL A 235 9.25 27.57 -23.42
C VAL A 235 7.76 27.72 -23.65
N LYS A 236 6.94 26.78 -23.15
CA LYS A 236 5.48 26.87 -23.28
C LYS A 236 4.76 26.00 -22.26
N THR A 237 3.55 26.39 -21.87
CA THR A 237 2.61 25.55 -21.11
C THR A 237 1.42 25.25 -22.00
N ILE A 238 0.99 23.99 -22.04
CA ILE A 238 -0.16 23.52 -22.80
C ILE A 238 -1.02 22.56 -21.96
N THR A 239 -2.23 22.30 -22.42
CA THR A 239 -3.17 21.36 -21.79
C THR A 239 -3.29 20.12 -22.68
N SER A 240 -3.25 18.92 -22.08
CA SER A 240 -3.45 17.68 -22.83
C SER A 240 -4.88 17.59 -23.38
N GLY A 241 -4.99 17.27 -24.67
CA GLY A 241 -6.26 17.04 -25.35
C GLY A 241 -6.75 15.60 -25.19
N THR A 242 -7.70 15.22 -26.06
CA THR A 242 -8.29 13.88 -26.12
C THR A 242 -7.22 12.79 -26.17
N GLY A 243 -7.40 11.73 -25.37
CA GLY A 243 -6.45 10.62 -25.30
C GLY A 243 -5.08 11.03 -24.73
N GLY A 244 -5.00 12.18 -24.07
CA GLY A 244 -3.76 12.72 -23.51
C GLY A 244 -2.81 13.34 -24.54
N ALA A 245 -3.29 13.65 -25.74
CA ALA A 245 -2.46 14.22 -26.80
C ALA A 245 -1.89 15.59 -26.40
N LEU A 246 -0.62 15.81 -26.70
CA LEU A 246 0.09 17.07 -26.55
C LEU A 246 0.60 17.50 -27.92
N SER A 247 0.37 18.74 -28.30
CA SER A 247 0.88 19.30 -29.55
C SER A 247 1.00 20.80 -29.43
N THR A 248 2.17 21.33 -29.77
CA THR A 248 2.36 22.77 -29.90
C THR A 248 3.46 23.09 -30.88
N THR A 249 3.46 24.32 -31.38
CA THR A 249 4.55 24.86 -32.18
C THR A 249 5.43 25.82 -31.39
N VAL A 250 6.72 25.88 -31.76
CA VAL A 250 7.73 26.82 -31.28
C VAL A 250 8.70 27.19 -32.41
N LYS A 251 9.49 28.25 -32.24
CA LYS A 251 10.53 28.66 -33.20
C LYS A 251 11.87 28.00 -32.87
N ALA A 252 12.47 27.30 -33.82
CA ALA A 252 13.77 26.67 -33.66
C ALA A 252 14.89 27.72 -33.77
N SER A 253 15.52 28.07 -32.65
CA SER A 253 16.56 29.11 -32.60
C SER A 253 17.99 28.55 -32.55
N LYS A 254 18.17 27.38 -31.96
CA LYS A 254 19.45 26.66 -31.78
C LYS A 254 19.19 25.15 -31.72
N SER A 255 20.20 24.37 -32.05
CA SER A 255 20.15 22.92 -31.86
C SER A 255 20.06 22.55 -30.38
N GLY A 256 19.26 21.54 -30.05
CA GLY A 256 19.02 21.16 -28.66
C GLY A 256 17.87 20.18 -28.49
N TYR A 257 17.42 20.01 -27.25
CA TYR A 257 16.44 19.00 -26.88
C TYR A 257 15.15 19.62 -26.36
N TYR A 258 14.02 19.15 -26.85
CA TYR A 258 12.69 19.47 -26.36
C TYR A 258 12.11 18.33 -25.52
N ARG A 259 11.49 18.65 -24.39
CA ARG A 259 10.76 17.65 -23.60
C ARG A 259 9.49 18.23 -22.99
N TYR A 260 8.49 17.38 -22.80
CA TYR A 260 7.37 17.72 -21.94
C TYR A 260 7.64 17.32 -20.49
N VAL A 261 7.10 18.10 -19.56
CA VAL A 261 7.10 17.83 -18.12
C VAL A 261 5.66 17.93 -17.60
N PHE A 262 5.24 16.94 -16.84
CA PHE A 262 3.97 16.91 -16.12
C PHE A 262 4.26 16.95 -14.62
N ALA A 263 3.68 17.95 -13.92
CA ALA A 263 3.95 18.21 -12.51
C ALA A 263 3.28 17.20 -11.56
N GLY A 264 2.42 16.31 -12.07
CA GLY A 264 1.64 15.40 -11.24
C GLY A 264 0.35 16.05 -10.73
N THR A 265 -0.44 15.24 -10.03
CA THR A 265 -1.68 15.64 -9.35
C THR A 265 -1.74 14.96 -7.98
N ALA A 266 -2.86 15.08 -7.26
CA ALA A 266 -3.08 14.27 -6.06
C ALA A 266 -3.00 12.77 -6.34
N THR A 267 -3.58 12.29 -7.45
CA THR A 267 -3.75 10.85 -7.71
C THR A 267 -2.77 10.29 -8.75
N THR A 268 -1.94 11.12 -9.37
CA THR A 268 -1.03 10.70 -10.45
C THR A 268 0.33 11.37 -10.26
N ALA A 269 1.39 10.57 -10.32
CA ALA A 269 2.76 11.05 -10.09
C ALA A 269 3.26 12.00 -11.19
N ALA A 270 4.18 12.88 -10.82
CA ALA A 270 4.90 13.73 -11.77
C ALA A 270 5.77 12.88 -12.71
N THR A 271 5.96 13.34 -13.94
CA THR A 271 6.84 12.67 -14.91
C THR A 271 7.43 13.63 -15.93
N LYS A 272 8.53 13.25 -16.55
CA LYS A 272 9.22 14.02 -17.60
C LYS A 272 9.50 13.10 -18.78
N ALA A 273 9.23 13.59 -19.98
CA ALA A 273 9.63 12.87 -21.20
C ALA A 273 11.16 12.85 -21.32
N ALA A 274 11.66 11.85 -22.04
CA ALA A 274 12.98 11.96 -22.66
C ALA A 274 13.01 13.20 -23.57
N GLY A 275 14.17 13.84 -23.66
CA GLY A 275 14.35 14.97 -24.56
C GLY A 275 14.52 14.49 -25.99
N ASP A 276 13.78 15.09 -26.91
CA ASP A 276 13.89 14.85 -28.34
C ASP A 276 14.73 15.93 -29.01
N TYR A 277 15.68 15.52 -29.84
CA TYR A 277 16.70 16.42 -30.39
C TYR A 277 16.20 17.11 -31.67
N ILE A 278 16.58 18.37 -31.85
CA ILE A 278 16.38 19.11 -33.09
C ILE A 278 17.72 19.70 -33.52
N LYS A 279 18.16 19.34 -34.73
CA LYS A 279 19.23 20.00 -35.46
C LYS A 279 18.73 21.25 -36.18
N VAL A 280 19.32 22.38 -35.84
CA VAL A 280 19.12 23.66 -36.52
C VAL A 280 20.29 23.96 -37.44
N ASN A 281 19.99 24.28 -38.70
CA ASN A 281 20.95 24.75 -39.71
C ASN A 281 21.13 26.26 -39.66
#